data_AF-A0A2V8NHR7-F1
#
_entry.id   AF-A0A2V8NHR7-F1
#
_cell.length_a   1.000
_cell.length_b   1.000
_cell.length_c   1.000
_cell.angle_alpha   90.00
_cell.angle_beta   90.00
_cell.angle_gamma   90.00
#
_symmetry.space_group_name_H-M   'P 1'
#
loop_
_entity.id
_entity.type
_entity.pdbx_description
1 polymer ?
#
loop_
_entity_poly.entity_id
_entity_poly.type
_entity_poly.pdbx_seq_one_letter_code
_entity_poly.pdbx_strand_id
1 'polypeptide(L)'
;MVKSMRILGAAILLICSVILSVSNVEAQLCGRSYAKFVVKDSASKSISDMTIEIVAELPEKDYKELWERYGYKEPGYQPLPFKLPAQAVDEVIKRGLHPTVKTDFCGNPLKQRSNVTEVITPQEQMQGGRANPENFGFCTSEVFARHFLLKISAPHYVTDYHVGSFLGGCGKSWEFTLTEEKS
;
A
#
# COMPACT_ATOMS: atom_id res chain seq x y z
N MET A 1 48.68 -38.75 -36.90
CA MET A 1 47.56 -38.38 -37.80
C MET A 1 46.38 -37.92 -36.97
N VAL A 2 45.66 -36.95 -37.52
CA VAL A 2 44.69 -36.04 -36.89
C VAL A 2 43.41 -36.75 -36.41
N LYS A 3 42.93 -36.42 -35.20
CA LYS A 3 41.58 -35.84 -35.01
C LYS A 3 41.34 -35.36 -33.58
N SER A 4 41.39 -34.04 -33.46
CA SER A 4 40.78 -33.21 -32.42
C SER A 4 39.30 -33.48 -32.27
N MET A 5 38.77 -33.42 -31.05
CA MET A 5 37.49 -32.73 -30.81
C MET A 5 37.43 -32.23 -29.36
N ARG A 6 37.58 -30.91 -29.22
CA ARG A 6 37.34 -30.13 -28.01
C ARG A 6 35.82 -29.99 -27.87
N ILE A 7 35.26 -30.41 -26.74
CA ILE A 7 33.93 -29.95 -26.32
C ILE A 7 34.18 -28.70 -25.47
N LEU A 8 34.09 -27.56 -26.13
CA LEU A 8 34.09 -26.24 -25.52
C LEU A 8 32.71 -25.63 -25.78
N GLY A 9 32.04 -25.15 -24.72
CA GLY A 9 30.99 -24.15 -24.83
C GLY A 9 29.54 -24.66 -24.81
N ALA A 10 28.96 -24.73 -23.61
CA ALA A 10 27.53 -24.49 -23.36
C ALA A 10 27.26 -24.43 -21.83
N ALA A 11 27.90 -23.50 -21.12
CA ALA A 11 27.55 -23.20 -19.72
C ALA A 11 27.56 -21.69 -19.44
N ILE A 12 27.37 -20.90 -20.51
CA ILE A 12 27.11 -19.47 -20.45
C ILE A 12 25.79 -19.32 -21.21
N LEU A 13 24.77 -18.72 -20.57
CA LEU A 13 23.36 -18.59 -21.03
C LEU A 13 22.36 -19.59 -20.42
N LEU A 14 22.31 -19.69 -19.10
CA LEU A 14 21.03 -19.53 -18.40
C LEU A 14 20.95 -18.04 -18.03
N ILE A 15 20.69 -17.14 -18.99
CA ILE A 15 19.35 -16.65 -19.31
C ILE A 15 18.61 -16.39 -17.98
N CYS A 16 18.81 -15.22 -17.38
CA CYS A 16 17.92 -14.07 -17.62
C CYS A 16 16.44 -14.43 -17.48
N SER A 17 16.06 -15.05 -16.37
CA SER A 17 14.66 -15.17 -15.98
C SER A 17 14.46 -14.98 -14.48
N VAL A 18 15.27 -14.11 -13.84
CA VAL A 18 14.65 -13.20 -12.88
C VAL A 18 13.84 -12.25 -13.76
N ILE A 19 12.66 -12.72 -14.13
CA ILE A 19 11.58 -11.84 -14.56
C ILE A 19 11.39 -10.97 -13.33
N LEU A 20 12.06 -9.81 -13.35
CA LEU A 20 11.55 -8.62 -12.72
C LEU A 20 10.16 -8.50 -13.32
N SER A 21 9.19 -9.09 -12.61
CA SER A 21 7.80 -8.72 -12.73
C SER A 21 7.73 -7.28 -12.22
N VAL A 22 8.29 -6.35 -12.99
CA VAL A 22 7.73 -5.01 -13.06
C VAL A 22 6.34 -5.27 -13.60
N SER A 23 5.42 -5.52 -12.67
CA SER A 23 4.02 -5.24 -12.92
C SER A 23 4.02 -3.80 -13.37
N ASN A 24 4.02 -3.59 -14.69
CA ASN A 24 3.52 -2.38 -15.30
C ASN A 24 2.03 -2.36 -14.94
N VAL A 25 1.74 -2.01 -13.68
CA VAL A 25 0.40 -1.64 -13.28
C VAL A 25 0.16 -0.37 -14.08
N GLU A 26 -0.67 -0.45 -15.11
CA GLU A 26 -1.11 0.73 -15.84
C GLU A 26 -1.57 1.77 -14.80
N ALA A 27 -1.11 3.01 -14.95
CA ALA A 27 -1.37 4.05 -13.98
C ALA A 27 -2.88 4.13 -13.70
N GLN A 28 -3.22 4.19 -12.41
CA GLN A 28 -4.59 3.97 -11.96
C GLN A 28 -5.50 5.09 -12.48
N LEU A 29 -6.50 4.74 -13.28
CA LEU A 29 -7.53 5.69 -13.71
C LEU A 29 -8.67 5.66 -12.69
N CYS A 30 -8.43 6.22 -11.51
CA CYS A 30 -9.46 6.31 -10.47
C CYS A 30 -10.51 7.35 -10.90
N GLY A 31 -11.72 6.91 -11.23
CA GLY A 31 -12.82 7.71 -11.79
C GLY A 31 -12.91 9.17 -11.32
N ARG A 32 -13.58 9.46 -10.19
CA ARG A 32 -13.71 10.84 -9.65
C ARG A 32 -12.72 11.16 -8.52
N SER A 33 -12.19 10.15 -7.83
CA SER A 33 -11.30 10.35 -6.69
C SER A 33 -10.59 9.06 -6.25
N TYR A 34 -9.59 9.21 -5.38
CA TYR A 34 -8.87 8.12 -4.72
C TYR A 34 -8.52 8.54 -3.29
N ALA A 35 -8.23 7.57 -2.43
CA ALA A 35 -7.63 7.84 -1.12
C ALA A 35 -6.15 8.09 -1.32
N LYS A 36 -5.67 9.33 -1.18
CA LYS A 36 -4.25 9.68 -1.29
C LYS A 36 -3.52 9.33 0.00
N PHE A 37 -2.33 8.74 -0.10
CA PHE A 37 -1.48 8.41 1.04
C PHE A 37 -0.23 9.27 0.98
N VAL A 38 -0.07 10.13 1.98
CA VAL A 38 1.10 10.99 2.15
C VAL A 38 1.90 10.43 3.32
N VAL A 39 3.05 9.84 3.03
CA VAL A 39 3.90 9.24 4.07
C VAL A 39 5.19 10.04 4.18
N LYS A 40 5.48 10.49 5.40
CA LYS A 40 6.62 11.33 5.73
C LYS A 40 7.45 10.72 6.86
N ASP A 41 8.70 11.13 6.98
CA ASP A 41 9.51 10.86 8.18
C ASP A 41 9.18 11.87 9.30
N SER A 42 9.81 11.70 10.47
CA SER A 42 9.66 12.62 11.61
C SER A 42 10.16 14.04 11.33
N ALA A 43 11.00 14.23 10.31
CA ALA A 43 11.46 15.54 9.82
C ALA A 43 10.57 16.11 8.70
N SER A 44 9.39 15.52 8.47
CA SER A 44 8.43 15.88 7.40
C SER A 44 8.94 15.70 5.97
N LYS A 45 9.98 14.89 5.75
CA LYS A 45 10.47 14.55 4.41
C LYS A 45 9.69 13.39 3.83
N SER A 46 9.43 13.43 2.52
CA SER A 46 8.84 12.31 1.77
C SER A 46 9.75 11.09 1.83
N ILE A 47 9.17 9.92 2.09
CA ILE A 47 9.90 8.65 2.15
C ILE A 47 9.86 7.98 0.76
N SER A 48 11.03 7.64 0.23
CA SER A 48 11.14 6.90 -1.04
C SER A 48 10.98 5.40 -0.82
N ASP A 49 10.56 4.71 -1.88
CA ASP A 49 10.48 3.25 -1.94
C ASP A 49 9.58 2.57 -0.88
N MET A 50 8.55 3.29 -0.45
CA MET A 50 7.57 2.78 0.50
C MET A 50 6.56 1.83 -0.15
N THR A 51 5.97 0.98 0.68
CA THR A 51 4.88 0.07 0.32
C THR A 51 3.71 0.29 1.27
N ILE A 52 2.49 0.35 0.71
CA ILE A 52 1.25 0.19 1.49
C ILE A 52 0.57 -1.10 1.08
N GLU A 53 0.00 -1.80 2.05
CA GLU A 53 -0.63 -3.09 1.85
C GLU A 53 -1.85 -3.25 2.75
N ILE A 54 -3.01 -3.57 2.17
CA ILE A 54 -4.14 -4.07 2.96
C ILE A 54 -3.89 -5.55 3.23
N VAL A 55 -3.57 -5.87 4.49
CA VAL A 55 -3.17 -7.23 4.89
C VAL A 55 -4.32 -8.04 5.49
N ALA A 56 -5.32 -7.36 6.04
CA ALA A 56 -6.50 -8.00 6.61
C ALA A 56 -7.72 -7.10 6.53
N GLU A 57 -8.88 -7.72 6.56
CA GLU A 57 -10.16 -7.07 6.78
C GLU A 57 -10.67 -7.38 8.18
N LEU A 58 -11.28 -6.37 8.80
CA LEU A 58 -11.80 -6.47 10.16
C LEU A 58 -13.33 -6.51 10.14
N PRO A 59 -13.95 -7.54 10.74
CA PRO A 59 -15.36 -7.51 11.06
C PRO A 59 -15.70 -6.25 11.89
N GLU A 60 -16.90 -5.69 11.69
CA GLU A 60 -17.31 -4.45 12.36
C GLU A 60 -17.19 -4.53 13.89
N LYS A 61 -17.49 -5.70 14.48
CA LYS A 61 -17.32 -5.95 15.92
C LYS A 61 -15.87 -5.78 16.37
N ASP A 62 -14.92 -6.35 15.64
CA ASP A 62 -13.50 -6.28 16.00
C ASP A 62 -12.97 -4.86 15.80
N TYR A 63 -13.40 -4.17 14.74
CA TYR A 63 -13.10 -2.76 14.54
C TYR A 63 -13.58 -1.89 15.72
N LYS A 64 -14.81 -2.08 16.19
CA LYS A 64 -15.36 -1.33 17.34
C LYS A 64 -14.56 -1.58 18.62
N GLU A 65 -14.21 -2.84 18.90
CA GLU A 65 -13.37 -3.18 20.06
C GLU A 65 -11.99 -2.49 19.99
N LEU A 66 -11.35 -2.52 18.81
CA LEU A 66 -10.05 -1.87 18.62
C LEU A 66 -10.15 -0.34 18.71
N TRP A 67 -11.22 0.25 18.17
CA TRP A 67 -11.49 1.68 18.29
C TRP A 67 -11.69 2.10 19.74
N GLU A 68 -12.42 1.31 20.53
CA GLU A 68 -12.60 1.57 21.96
C GLU A 68 -11.29 1.48 22.75
N ARG A 69 -10.36 0.61 22.33
CA ARG A 69 -9.09 0.39 23.03
C ARG A 69 -7.99 1.35 22.60
N TYR A 70 -7.88 1.65 21.30
CA TYR A 70 -6.75 2.36 20.71
C TYR A 70 -7.13 3.59 19.88
N GLY A 71 -8.41 3.75 19.55
CA GLY A 71 -8.89 4.88 18.76
C GLY A 71 -8.81 6.21 19.51
N TYR A 72 -8.73 7.31 18.76
CA TYR A 72 -8.76 8.66 19.32
C TYR A 72 -10.19 9.02 19.72
N LYS A 73 -10.41 9.26 21.03
CA LYS A 73 -11.73 9.60 21.60
C LYS A 73 -11.92 11.11 21.75
N GLU A 74 -11.66 11.88 20.70
CA GLU A 74 -11.99 13.31 20.70
C GLU A 74 -13.43 13.54 20.22
N PRO A 75 -14.28 14.26 20.99
CA PRO A 75 -15.65 14.56 20.59
C PRO A 75 -15.69 15.34 19.26
N GLY A 76 -16.47 14.87 18.30
CA GLY A 76 -16.74 15.57 17.03
C GLY A 76 -15.85 15.19 15.84
N TYR A 77 -14.87 14.31 16.03
CA TYR A 77 -14.07 13.79 14.91
C TYR A 77 -14.73 12.56 14.27
N GLN A 78 -14.77 12.54 12.93
CA GLN A 78 -15.01 11.29 12.18
C GLN A 78 -13.88 10.30 12.51
N PRO A 79 -14.14 8.98 12.51
CA PRO A 79 -13.10 8.00 12.80
C PRO A 79 -11.98 8.10 11.76
N LEU A 80 -10.87 8.72 12.16
CA LEU A 80 -9.62 8.70 11.44
C LEU A 80 -8.97 7.32 11.60
N PRO A 81 -8.17 6.86 10.63
CA PRO A 81 -7.32 5.71 10.82
C PRO A 81 -6.45 5.89 12.06
N PHE A 82 -6.37 4.85 12.90
CA PHE A 82 -5.55 4.88 14.10
C PHE A 82 -4.45 3.84 14.02
N LYS A 83 -3.29 4.18 14.60
CA LYS A 83 -2.11 3.30 14.64
C LYS A 83 -2.30 2.22 15.69
N LEU A 84 -1.99 0.97 15.35
CA LEU A 84 -1.92 -0.12 16.31
C LEU A 84 -0.54 -0.14 16.99
N PRO A 85 -0.49 -0.41 18.30
CA PRO A 85 0.78 -0.69 18.96
C PRO A 85 1.33 -2.05 18.50
N ALA A 86 2.65 -2.19 18.44
CA ALA A 86 3.32 -3.39 17.92
C ALA A 86 2.81 -4.69 18.59
N GLN A 87 2.58 -4.68 19.90
CA GLN A 87 2.08 -5.86 20.63
C GLN A 87 0.66 -6.31 20.22
N ALA A 88 -0.15 -5.44 19.61
CA ALA A 88 -1.51 -5.77 19.18
C ALA A 88 -1.56 -6.30 17.74
N VAL A 89 -0.52 -6.08 16.94
CA VAL A 89 -0.52 -6.39 15.50
C VAL A 89 -0.75 -7.88 15.26
N ASP A 90 0.00 -8.76 15.93
CA ASP A 90 -0.10 -10.20 15.73
C ASP A 90 -1.48 -10.74 16.11
N GLU A 91 -2.11 -10.19 17.15
CA GLU A 91 -3.47 -10.55 17.53
C GLU A 91 -4.47 -10.13 16.45
N VAL A 92 -4.36 -8.89 15.97
CA VAL A 92 -5.26 -8.36 14.94
C VAL A 92 -5.07 -9.10 13.61
N ILE A 93 -3.85 -9.49 13.23
CA ILE A 93 -3.61 -10.31 12.03
C ILE A 93 -4.27 -11.69 12.17
N LYS A 94 -4.20 -12.32 13.36
CA LYS A 94 -4.82 -13.63 13.61
C LYS A 94 -6.35 -13.59 13.59
N ARG A 95 -6.94 -12.49 14.09
CA ARG A 95 -8.39 -12.28 14.13
C ARG A 95 -8.95 -11.76 12.81
N GLY A 96 -8.11 -11.01 12.08
CA GLY A 96 -8.44 -10.44 10.80
C GLY A 96 -8.73 -11.53 9.77
N LEU A 97 -9.72 -11.25 8.93
CA LEU A 97 -10.02 -12.10 7.80
C LEU A 97 -9.06 -11.74 6.66
N HIS A 98 -8.66 -12.74 5.88
CA HIS A 98 -8.02 -12.46 4.60
C HIS A 98 -8.91 -11.51 3.80
N PRO A 99 -8.34 -10.46 3.18
CA PRO A 99 -9.13 -9.51 2.40
C PRO A 99 -9.97 -10.27 1.38
N THR A 100 -11.30 -10.09 1.43
CA THR A 100 -12.18 -10.82 0.50
C THR A 100 -12.08 -10.27 -0.92
N VAL A 101 -11.52 -9.07 -1.06
CA VAL A 101 -11.16 -8.44 -2.33
C VAL A 101 -9.65 -8.47 -2.48
N LYS A 102 -9.16 -8.78 -3.69
CA LYS A 102 -7.71 -8.81 -4.00
C LYS A 102 -7.21 -7.53 -4.66
N THR A 103 -8.16 -6.71 -5.09
CA THR A 103 -7.92 -5.44 -5.77
C THR A 103 -8.80 -4.36 -5.18
N ASP A 104 -8.42 -3.10 -5.42
CA ASP A 104 -9.30 -1.95 -5.18
C ASP A 104 -10.46 -1.90 -6.21
N PHE A 105 -11.25 -0.83 -6.16
CA PHE A 105 -12.43 -0.67 -7.02
C PHE A 105 -12.09 -0.59 -8.52
N CYS A 106 -10.87 -0.17 -8.87
CA CYS A 106 -10.41 -0.05 -10.25
C CYS A 106 -9.58 -1.25 -10.71
N GLY A 107 -9.43 -2.29 -9.89
CA GLY A 107 -8.69 -3.50 -10.23
C GLY A 107 -7.21 -3.45 -9.87
N ASN A 108 -6.73 -2.43 -9.15
CA ASN A 108 -5.34 -2.34 -8.73
C ASN A 108 -5.06 -3.26 -7.54
N PRO A 109 -3.85 -3.84 -7.44
CA PRO A 109 -3.51 -4.69 -6.30
C PRO A 109 -3.60 -3.93 -4.97
N LEU A 110 -4.05 -4.62 -3.92
CA LEU A 110 -4.10 -4.08 -2.56
C LEU A 110 -2.73 -3.89 -1.89
N LYS A 111 -1.67 -4.32 -2.57
CA LYS A 111 -0.28 -4.03 -2.25
C LYS A 111 0.27 -3.11 -3.33
N GLN A 112 0.67 -1.92 -2.94
CA GLN A 112 1.17 -0.89 -3.84
C GLN A 112 2.54 -0.43 -3.37
N ARG A 113 3.41 -0.02 -4.31
CA ARG A 113 4.74 0.52 -4.02
C ARG A 113 4.87 1.91 -4.63
N SER A 114 5.39 2.87 -3.86
CA SER A 114 5.67 4.22 -4.36
C SER A 114 6.59 4.14 -5.58
N ASN A 115 6.37 4.99 -6.58
CA ASN A 115 7.11 5.01 -7.87
C ASN A 115 6.89 3.80 -8.80
N VAL A 116 6.07 2.81 -8.40
CA VAL A 116 5.69 1.68 -9.27
C VAL A 116 4.20 1.69 -9.55
N THR A 117 3.41 1.98 -8.52
CA THR A 117 1.95 1.99 -8.60
C THR A 117 1.45 3.43 -8.57
N GLU A 118 1.60 4.13 -9.70
CA GLU A 118 1.27 5.56 -9.81
C GLU A 118 -0.23 5.78 -10.05
N VAL A 119 -0.78 6.83 -9.45
CA VAL A 119 -2.18 7.24 -9.65
C VAL A 119 -2.24 8.50 -10.52
N ILE A 120 -3.12 8.51 -11.51
CA ILE A 120 -3.46 9.72 -12.28
C ILE A 120 -4.76 10.28 -11.72
N THR A 121 -4.74 11.52 -11.25
CA THR A 121 -5.96 12.21 -10.82
C THR A 121 -6.79 12.68 -12.02
N PRO A 122 -8.10 12.87 -11.87
CA PRO A 122 -8.94 13.42 -12.95
C PRO A 122 -8.45 14.78 -13.46
N GLN A 123 -7.89 15.61 -12.56
CA GLN A 123 -7.32 16.90 -12.93
C GLN A 123 -6.05 16.74 -13.78
N GLU A 124 -5.15 15.83 -13.41
CA GLU A 124 -3.96 15.52 -14.21
C GLU A 124 -4.34 14.93 -15.57
N GLN A 125 -5.34 14.05 -15.61
CA GLN A 125 -5.86 13.49 -16.85
C GLN A 125 -6.43 14.58 -17.78
N MET A 126 -7.24 15.50 -17.26
CA MET A 126 -7.81 16.61 -18.04
C MET A 126 -6.75 17.58 -18.57
N GLN A 127 -5.62 17.70 -17.89
CA GLN A 127 -4.50 18.57 -18.28
C GLN A 127 -3.48 17.88 -19.21
N GLY A 128 -3.72 16.63 -19.62
CA GLY A 128 -2.73 15.84 -20.37
C GLY A 128 -1.47 15.54 -19.56
N GLY A 129 -1.58 15.60 -18.24
CA GLY A 129 -0.51 15.30 -17.29
C GLY A 129 -0.13 13.82 -17.28
N ARG A 130 1.04 13.53 -16.72
CA ARG A 130 1.53 12.18 -16.46
C ARG A 130 1.28 11.82 -15.00
N ALA A 131 1.29 10.53 -14.70
CA ALA A 131 1.20 10.05 -13.34
C ALA A 131 2.33 10.66 -12.48
N ASN A 132 2.00 11.03 -11.25
CA ASN A 132 2.92 11.66 -10.31
C ASN A 132 3.36 10.61 -9.27
N PRO A 133 4.66 10.39 -9.04
CA PRO A 133 5.15 9.45 -8.03
C PRO A 133 4.69 9.78 -6.60
N GLU A 134 4.31 11.03 -6.33
CA GLU A 134 3.74 11.48 -5.06
C GLU A 134 2.23 11.17 -4.93
N ASN A 135 1.58 10.76 -6.02
CA ASN A 135 0.19 10.34 -6.03
C ASN A 135 0.13 8.82 -5.92
N PHE A 136 -0.17 8.37 -4.71
CA PHE A 136 -0.13 6.98 -4.32
C PHE A 136 -1.29 6.66 -3.39
N GLY A 137 -1.93 5.51 -3.60
CA GLY A 137 -3.10 5.14 -2.83
C GLY A 137 -4.12 4.26 -3.57
N PHE A 138 -5.25 4.03 -2.91
CA PHE A 138 -6.29 3.14 -3.42
C PHE A 138 -7.42 3.91 -4.08
N CYS A 139 -7.92 3.41 -5.21
CA CYS A 139 -9.19 3.90 -5.75
C CYS A 139 -10.33 3.48 -4.82
N THR A 140 -11.13 4.45 -4.39
CA THR A 140 -12.21 4.24 -3.42
C THR A 140 -13.59 4.22 -4.07
N SER A 141 -14.57 3.65 -3.37
CA SER A 141 -15.98 3.72 -3.73
C SER A 141 -16.78 4.36 -2.59
N GLU A 142 -17.69 5.29 -2.92
CA GLU A 142 -18.50 6.01 -1.92
C GLU A 142 -19.43 5.07 -1.13
N VAL A 143 -19.76 3.91 -1.70
CA VAL A 143 -20.68 2.93 -1.10
C VAL A 143 -19.97 1.81 -0.33
N PHE A 144 -18.62 1.76 -0.37
CA PHE A 144 -17.87 0.63 0.17
C PHE A 144 -17.17 1.00 1.49
N ALA A 145 -17.92 1.01 2.59
CA ALA A 145 -17.40 1.27 3.92
C ALA A 145 -17.09 -0.05 4.65
N ARG A 146 -15.87 -0.58 4.45
CA ARG A 146 -15.31 -1.69 5.23
C ARG A 146 -14.11 -1.22 6.04
N HIS A 147 -13.71 -2.01 7.03
CA HIS A 147 -12.57 -1.70 7.91
C HIS A 147 -11.43 -2.65 7.61
N PHE A 148 -10.23 -2.10 7.52
CA PHE A 148 -9.06 -2.85 7.09
C PHE A 148 -7.87 -2.57 8.00
N LEU A 149 -6.99 -3.55 8.06
CA LEU A 149 -5.64 -3.40 8.57
C LEU A 149 -4.71 -3.04 7.40
N LEU A 150 -4.22 -1.80 7.43
CA LEU A 150 -3.20 -1.29 6.53
C LEU A 150 -1.83 -1.49 7.15
N LYS A 151 -0.91 -2.03 6.38
CA LYS A 151 0.52 -2.10 6.67
C LYS A 151 1.25 -1.08 5.83
N ILE A 152 2.16 -0.33 6.44
CA ILE A 152 3.05 0.63 5.77
C ILE A 152 4.49 0.24 6.10
N SER A 153 5.32 0.04 5.08
CA SER A 153 6.72 -0.35 5.25
C SER A 153 7.62 0.37 4.27
N ALA A 154 8.81 0.77 4.71
CA ALA A 154 9.86 1.35 3.88
C ALA A 154 11.24 0.90 4.40
N PRO A 155 12.29 0.86 3.55
CA PRO A 155 13.65 0.52 3.98
C PRO A 155 14.15 1.47 5.08
N HIS A 156 14.74 0.94 6.16
CA HIS A 156 15.25 1.69 7.32
C HIS A 156 14.18 2.35 8.20
N TYR A 157 12.90 2.00 8.04
CA TYR A 157 11.81 2.49 8.87
C TYR A 157 11.07 1.35 9.56
N VAL A 158 10.59 1.63 10.78
CA VAL A 158 9.70 0.74 11.50
C VAL A 158 8.41 0.55 10.68
N THR A 159 7.99 -0.70 10.51
CA THR A 159 6.72 -1.02 9.84
C THR A 159 5.55 -0.62 10.73
N ASP A 160 4.66 0.20 10.18
CA ASP A 160 3.47 0.69 10.87
C ASP A 160 2.22 -0.05 10.41
N TYR A 161 1.29 -0.21 11.35
CA TYR A 161 -0.01 -0.84 11.12
C TYR A 161 -1.13 0.10 11.56
N HIS A 162 -2.07 0.33 10.67
CA HIS A 162 -3.20 1.25 10.89
C HIS A 162 -4.52 0.56 10.62
N VAL A 163 -5.53 0.89 11.42
CA VAL A 163 -6.90 0.40 11.24
C VAL A 163 -7.78 1.54 10.74
N GLY A 164 -8.53 1.32 9.67
CA GLY A 164 -9.41 2.34 9.10
C GLY A 164 -10.16 1.89 7.84
N SER A 165 -10.95 2.81 7.27
CA SER A 165 -11.73 2.58 6.05
C SER A 165 -11.03 3.12 4.82
N PHE A 166 -9.91 2.49 4.45
CA PHE A 166 -9.02 2.96 3.38
C PHE A 166 -9.59 2.85 1.96
N LEU A 167 -10.56 1.96 1.74
CA LEU A 167 -11.26 1.79 0.45
C LEU A 167 -12.61 2.53 0.40
N GLY A 168 -12.96 3.30 1.43
CA GLY A 168 -14.26 3.95 1.58
C GLY A 168 -14.21 5.47 1.40
N GLY A 169 -15.09 5.99 0.53
CA GLY A 169 -15.32 7.43 0.35
C GLY A 169 -14.37 8.13 -0.62
N CYS A 170 -14.88 9.11 -1.36
CA CYS A 170 -14.09 9.94 -2.28
C CYS A 170 -13.26 11.00 -1.53
N GLY A 171 -12.06 11.30 -2.05
CA GLY A 171 -11.35 12.56 -1.78
C GLY A 171 -10.60 12.65 -0.47
N LYS A 172 -10.36 11.54 0.23
CA LYS A 172 -9.60 11.55 1.49
C LYS A 172 -8.10 11.55 1.20
N SER A 173 -7.37 12.39 1.93
CA SER A 173 -5.91 12.30 2.02
C SER A 173 -5.56 11.81 3.42
N TRP A 174 -4.78 10.74 3.50
CA TRP A 174 -4.30 10.14 4.72
C TRP A 174 -2.83 10.48 4.89
N GLU A 175 -2.49 11.15 5.99
CA GLU A 175 -1.10 11.43 6.33
C GLU A 175 -0.58 10.43 7.36
N PHE A 176 0.60 9.89 7.12
CA PHE A 176 1.29 8.97 8.02
C PHE A 176 2.72 9.43 8.25
N THR A 177 3.20 9.24 9.47
CA THR A 177 4.58 9.55 9.85
C THR A 177 5.28 8.28 10.29
N LEU A 178 6.28 7.82 9.52
CA LEU A 178 7.09 6.68 9.89
C LEU A 178 8.28 7.10 10.76
N THR A 179 8.70 6.18 11.61
CA THR A 179 9.87 6.35 12.49
C THR A 179 11.03 5.54 11.92
N GLU A 180 12.22 6.14 11.81
CA GLU A 180 13.44 5.43 11.38
C GLU A 180 13.82 4.34 12.40
N GLU A 181 14.34 3.22 11.89
CA GLU A 181 14.98 2.20 12.71
C GLU A 181 16.25 2.79 13.33
N LYS A 182 16.36 2.75 14.66
CA LYS A 182 17.61 3.13 15.31
C LYS A 182 18.67 2.08 14.96
N SER A 183 19.72 2.51 14.27
CA SER A 183 20.92 1.72 14.00
C SER A 183 21.82 1.60 15.23
#